data_AF-A0A4P6PD47-F1
#
_entry.id   AF-A0A4P6PD47-F1
#
_cell.length_a   1.000
_cell.length_b   1.000
_cell.length_c   1.000
_cell.angle_alpha   90.00
_cell.angle_beta   90.00
_cell.angle_gamma   90.00
#
_symmetry.space_group_name_H-M   'P 1'
#
loop_
_entity.id
_entity.type
_entity.pdbx_description
1 polymer ?
#
loop_
_entity_poly.entity_id
_entity_poly.type
_entity_poly.pdbx_seq_one_letter_code
_entity_poly.pdbx_strand_id
1 'polypeptide(L)'
;MMNAWSVSFNEPVPYQKGLDLQHRLLKARQENRIPDTVLLLQHTPTVTLGNRGRDNYLLKTEAEYKELGIELFHVERGGDVTFHGPGQWVIYPILYLGGMRRTLTVTFLILRKPLSGP
;
A
#
# COMPACT_ATOMS: atom_id res chain seq x y z
N MET A 1 25.54 7.78 8.49
CA MET A 1 24.19 8.13 8.00
C MET A 1 23.51 6.86 7.53
N MET A 2 22.27 6.59 7.96
CA MET A 2 21.45 5.58 7.32
C MET A 2 20.81 6.22 6.09
N ASN A 3 21.16 5.74 4.90
CA ASN A 3 20.52 6.19 3.67
C ASN A 3 19.23 5.40 3.50
N ALA A 4 18.16 6.05 3.04
CA ALA A 4 16.91 5.41 2.64
C ALA A 4 16.50 5.92 1.26
N TRP A 5 15.84 5.08 0.48
CA TRP A 5 15.28 5.44 -0.81
C TRP A 5 13.79 5.74 -0.72
N SER A 6 13.34 6.70 -1.52
CA SER A 6 11.92 6.86 -1.85
C SER A 6 11.70 6.49 -3.30
N VAL A 7 10.67 5.67 -3.56
CA VAL A 7 10.25 5.30 -4.90
C VAL A 7 8.79 5.71 -5.06
N SER A 8 8.51 6.53 -6.06
CA SER A 8 7.16 6.97 -6.36
C SER A 8 6.73 6.65 -7.79
N PHE A 9 5.43 6.44 -7.97
CA PHE A 9 4.82 6.19 -9.26
C PHE A 9 3.89 7.35 -9.62
N ASN A 10 3.96 7.80 -10.87
CA ASN A 10 3.11 8.88 -11.38
C ASN A 10 1.71 8.39 -11.76
N GLU A 11 1.59 7.11 -12.10
CA GLU A 11 0.32 6.47 -12.49
C GLU A 11 -0.11 5.44 -11.44
N PRO A 12 -1.42 5.20 -11.30
CA PRO A 12 -1.94 4.13 -10.46
C PRO A 12 -1.37 2.75 -10.84
N VAL A 13 -0.96 1.99 -9.83
CA VAL A 13 -0.32 0.68 -9.98
C VAL A 13 -1.34 -0.42 -9.69
N PRO A 14 -1.51 -1.44 -10.55
CA PRO A 14 -2.30 -2.61 -10.21
C PRO A 14 -1.88 -3.22 -8.88
N TYR A 15 -2.85 -3.59 -8.04
CA TYR A 15 -2.57 -4.01 -6.66
C TYR A 15 -1.54 -5.14 -6.59
N GLN A 16 -1.75 -6.18 -7.40
CA GLN A 16 -0.83 -7.33 -7.47
C GLN A 16 0.60 -6.92 -7.84
N LYS A 17 0.78 -6.00 -8.80
CA LYS A 17 2.11 -5.52 -9.19
C LYS A 17 2.79 -4.76 -8.04
N GLY A 18 2.00 -3.99 -7.28
CA GLY A 18 2.49 -3.31 -6.08
C GLY A 18 2.91 -4.31 -4.98
N LEU A 19 2.13 -5.37 -4.78
CA LEU A 19 2.45 -6.44 -3.83
C LEU A 19 3.72 -7.20 -4.23
N ASP A 20 3.86 -7.56 -5.51
CA ASP A 20 5.06 -8.23 -6.04
C ASP A 20 6.32 -7.35 -5.85
N LEU A 21 6.19 -6.05 -6.07
CA LEU A 21 7.28 -5.09 -5.84
C LEU A 21 7.65 -5.02 -4.35
N GLN A 22 6.66 -4.96 -3.46
CA GLN A 22 6.91 -4.98 -2.01
C GLN A 22 7.70 -6.23 -1.60
N HIS A 23 7.31 -7.41 -2.06
CA HIS A 23 8.02 -8.66 -1.75
C HIS A 23 9.45 -8.67 -2.30
N ARG A 24 9.65 -8.18 -3.52
CA ARG A 24 10.99 -8.08 -4.13
C ARG A 24 11.91 -7.14 -3.35
N LEU A 25 11.39 -5.97 -2.95
CA LEU A 25 12.16 -4.99 -2.17
C LEU A 25 12.43 -5.50 -0.76
N LEU A 26 11.45 -6.15 -0.11
CA LEU A 26 11.65 -6.78 1.19
C LEU A 26 12.77 -7.81 1.14
N LYS A 27 12.76 -8.72 0.16
CA LYS A 27 13.82 -9.72 -0.03
C LYS A 27 15.18 -9.06 -0.28
N ALA A 28 15.24 -8.06 -1.16
CA ALA A 28 16.47 -7.33 -1.42
C ALA A 28 17.01 -6.60 -0.18
N ARG A 29 16.11 -6.07 0.65
CA ARG A 29 16.48 -5.41 1.91
C ARG A 29 16.99 -6.41 2.94
N GLN A 30 16.32 -7.56 3.09
CA GLN A 30 16.75 -8.66 3.97
C GLN A 30 18.16 -9.16 3.61
N GLU A 31 18.48 -9.21 2.32
CA GLU A 31 19.79 -9.58 1.77
C GLU A 31 20.81 -8.42 1.79
N ASN A 32 20.45 -7.26 2.36
CA ASN A 32 21.27 -6.03 2.39
C ASN A 32 21.74 -5.52 1.01
N ARG A 33 21.01 -5.84 -0.07
CA ARG A 33 21.32 -5.36 -1.44
C ARG A 33 20.84 -3.94 -1.71
N ILE A 34 19.88 -3.46 -0.94
CA ILE A 34 19.35 -2.10 -1.01
C ILE A 34 19.26 -1.50 0.40
N PRO A 35 19.29 -0.15 0.54
CA PRO A 35 18.94 0.51 1.79
C PRO A 35 17.46 0.36 2.15
N ASP A 36 17.07 0.83 3.34
CA ASP A 36 15.67 0.99 3.72
C ASP A 36 14.93 1.78 2.62
N THR A 37 13.70 1.38 2.30
CA THR A 37 12.97 1.93 1.15
C THR A 37 11.54 2.26 1.55
N VAL A 38 11.03 3.39 1.07
CA VAL A 38 9.61 3.76 1.18
C VAL A 38 9.02 3.83 -0.21
N LEU A 39 7.97 3.03 -0.44
CA LEU A 39 7.14 3.16 -1.65
C LEU A 39 6.02 4.16 -1.39
N LEU A 40 5.81 5.05 -2.35
CA LEU A 40 4.69 6.00 -2.39
C LEU A 40 3.96 5.82 -3.71
N LEU A 41 2.74 5.33 -3.69
CA LEU A 41 1.99 5.03 -4.90
C LEU A 41 0.49 5.24 -4.72
N GLN A 42 -0.25 5.14 -5.81
CA GLN A 42 -1.70 4.99 -5.81
C GLN A 42 -2.01 3.65 -6.48
N HIS A 43 -3.14 3.04 -6.16
CA HIS A 43 -3.57 1.82 -6.83
C HIS A 43 -4.67 2.08 -7.86
N THR A 44 -4.75 1.20 -8.86
CA THR A 44 -6.00 1.06 -9.63
C THR A 44 -7.13 0.63 -8.68
N PRO A 45 -8.41 0.85 -9.04
CA PRO A 45 -9.53 0.50 -8.18
C PRO A 45 -9.45 -0.96 -7.69
N THR A 46 -9.35 -1.15 -6.39
CA THR A 46 -9.22 -2.47 -5.78
C THR A 46 -9.85 -2.51 -4.40
N VAL A 47 -10.42 -3.65 -4.04
CA VAL A 47 -10.83 -3.99 -2.69
C VAL A 47 -9.88 -5.06 -2.17
N THR A 48 -9.36 -4.86 -0.95
CA THR A 48 -8.56 -5.89 -0.28
C THR A 48 -9.23 -6.35 1.00
N LEU A 49 -9.23 -7.65 1.25
CA LEU A 49 -9.77 -8.29 2.43
C LEU A 49 -8.60 -8.82 3.29
N GLY A 50 -8.43 -8.26 4.48
CA GLY A 50 -7.42 -8.72 5.43
C GLY A 50 -7.82 -9.99 6.17
N ASN A 51 -6.93 -10.53 7.01
CA ASN A 51 -7.11 -11.80 7.72
C ASN A 51 -8.29 -11.83 8.71
N ARG A 52 -8.81 -10.67 9.11
CA ARG A 52 -10.01 -10.55 9.96
C ARG A 52 -11.29 -10.30 9.17
N GLY A 53 -11.15 -9.99 7.88
CA GLY A 53 -12.28 -9.80 6.99
C GLY A 53 -13.04 -11.10 6.81
N ARG A 54 -14.28 -11.12 7.28
CA ARG A 54 -15.27 -12.11 6.86
C ARG A 54 -15.86 -11.66 5.54
N ASP A 55 -16.16 -12.58 4.64
CA ASP A 55 -16.79 -12.27 3.34
C ASP A 55 -18.10 -11.46 3.51
N ASN A 56 -18.75 -11.60 4.66
CA ASN A 56 -19.97 -10.86 5.06
C ASN A 56 -19.80 -9.33 5.15
N TYR A 57 -18.57 -8.81 5.10
CA TYR A 57 -18.31 -7.36 5.07
C TYR A 57 -18.16 -6.80 3.65
N LEU A 58 -18.16 -7.66 2.63
CA LEU A 58 -18.19 -7.21 1.23
C LEU A 58 -19.58 -6.64 0.92
N LEU A 59 -19.60 -5.45 0.31
CA LEU A 59 -20.86 -4.80 -0.08
C LEU A 59 -21.44 -5.40 -1.38
N LYS A 60 -20.62 -6.16 -2.11
CA LYS A 60 -20.91 -6.72 -3.42
C LYS A 60 -20.22 -8.08 -3.56
N THR A 61 -20.74 -8.89 -4.47
CA THR A 61 -20.06 -10.11 -4.92
C THR A 61 -18.81 -9.76 -5.75
N GLU A 62 -17.89 -10.71 -5.88
CA GLU A 62 -16.71 -10.55 -6.73
C GLU A 62 -17.08 -10.21 -8.19
N ALA A 63 -18.14 -10.83 -8.71
CA ALA A 63 -18.65 -10.56 -10.06
C ALA A 63 -19.09 -9.10 -10.23
N GLU A 64 -19.86 -8.57 -9.28
CA GLU A 64 -20.32 -7.17 -9.30
C GLU A 64 -19.15 -6.18 -9.15
N TYR A 65 -18.13 -6.50 -8.35
CA TYR A 65 -16.92 -5.67 -8.29
C TYR A 65 -16.18 -5.67 -9.64
N LYS A 66 -16.08 -6.83 -10.29
CA LYS A 66 -15.43 -6.97 -11.59
C LYS A 66 -16.14 -6.18 -12.68
N GLU A 67 -17.48 -6.14 -12.67
CA GLU A 67 -18.28 -5.30 -13.57
C GLU A 67 -18.01 -3.79 -13.39
N LEU A 68 -17.68 -3.38 -12.17
CA LEU A 68 -17.26 -2.01 -11.85
C LEU A 68 -15.78 -1.72 -12.15
N GLY A 69 -15.04 -2.70 -12.68
CA GLY A 69 -13.60 -2.59 -12.91
C GLY A 69 -12.78 -2.55 -11.62
N ILE A 70 -13.30 -3.13 -10.52
CA ILE A 70 -12.66 -3.18 -9.22
C ILE A 70 -12.16 -4.61 -8.97
N GLU A 71 -10.86 -4.76 -8.74
CA GLU A 71 -10.25 -6.06 -8.43
C GLU A 71 -10.38 -6.39 -6.93
N LEU A 72 -10.74 -7.62 -6.57
CA LEU A 72 -10.81 -8.10 -5.18
C LEU A 72 -9.60 -8.98 -4.85
N PHE A 73 -8.90 -8.69 -3.75
CA PHE A 73 -7.77 -9.48 -3.27
C PHE A 73 -7.93 -9.90 -1.81
N HIS A 74 -7.63 -11.16 -1.50
CA HIS A 74 -7.45 -11.64 -0.14
C HIS A 74 -5.96 -11.52 0.23
N VAL A 75 -5.65 -10.83 1.31
CA VAL A 75 -4.27 -10.45 1.64
C VAL A 75 -3.95 -10.63 3.11
N GLU A 76 -2.70 -11.00 3.39
CA GLU A 76 -2.20 -11.27 4.75
C GLU A 76 -1.88 -9.99 5.53
N ARG A 77 -2.88 -9.12 5.70
CA ARG A 77 -2.78 -7.93 6.55
C ARG A 77 -3.78 -7.98 7.70
N GLY A 78 -3.47 -7.22 8.74
CA GLY A 78 -4.43 -6.93 9.81
C GLY A 78 -5.58 -6.03 9.31
N GLY A 79 -6.71 -6.11 10.00
CA GLY A 79 -7.92 -5.35 9.67
C GLY A 79 -8.84 -6.06 8.69
N ASP A 80 -9.96 -5.41 8.38
CA ASP A 80 -11.07 -5.99 7.63
C ASP A 80 -10.96 -5.66 6.14
N VAL A 81 -12.03 -5.17 5.52
CA VAL A 81 -12.06 -4.74 4.12
C VAL A 81 -11.54 -3.30 3.95
N THR A 82 -10.82 -3.02 2.87
CA THR A 82 -10.47 -1.64 2.48
C THR A 82 -10.49 -1.48 0.97
N PHE A 83 -10.70 -0.24 0.51
CA PHE A 83 -10.66 0.13 -0.90
C PHE A 83 -9.43 1.00 -1.18
N HIS A 84 -8.80 0.77 -2.33
CA HIS A 84 -7.79 1.64 -2.91
C HIS A 84 -8.15 2.06 -4.33
N GLY A 85 -7.76 3.28 -4.71
CA GLY A 85 -8.03 3.81 -6.03
C GLY A 85 -7.28 5.12 -6.32
N PRO A 86 -7.41 5.66 -7.54
CA PRO A 86 -6.81 6.94 -7.90
C PRO A 86 -7.28 8.08 -6.97
N GLY A 87 -6.37 8.98 -6.64
CA GLY A 87 -6.55 10.04 -5.63
C GLY A 87 -6.18 9.62 -4.21
N GLN A 88 -6.02 8.32 -3.93
CA GLN A 88 -5.60 7.81 -2.63
C GLN A 88 -4.11 7.42 -2.63
N TRP A 89 -3.29 8.19 -1.93
CA TRP A 89 -1.88 7.84 -1.72
C TRP A 89 -1.73 6.74 -0.66
N VAL A 90 -0.92 5.75 -1.00
CA VAL A 90 -0.54 4.62 -0.16
C VAL A 90 0.96 4.63 0.04
N ILE A 91 1.39 4.40 1.29
CA ILE A 91 2.80 4.38 1.69
C ILE A 91 3.13 3.00 2.25
N TYR A 92 4.12 2.33 1.64
CA TYR A 92 4.66 1.06 2.13
C TYR A 92 6.10 1.24 2.60
N PRO A 93 6.35 1.34 3.92
CA PRO A 93 7.69 1.39 4.47
C PRO A 93 8.30 -0.03 4.53
N ILE A 94 9.44 -0.23 3.86
CA ILE A 94 10.25 -1.46 3.91
C ILE A 94 11.54 -1.15 4.67
N LEU A 95 11.51 -1.39 5.99
CA LEU A 95 12.53 -0.94 6.94
C LEU A 95 13.13 -2.11 7.71
N TYR A 96 14.45 -2.08 7.95
CA TYR A 96 15.10 -2.99 8.89
C TYR A 96 15.18 -2.36 10.29
N LEU A 97 14.28 -2.78 11.20
CA LEU A 97 14.21 -2.23 12.56
C LEU A 97 15.22 -2.85 13.55
N GLY A 98 15.91 -3.94 13.20
CA GLY A 98 16.96 -4.55 14.04
C GLY A 98 16.48 -5.11 15.39
N GLY A 99 17.43 -5.56 16.23
CA GLY A 99 17.17 -6.23 17.51
C GLY A 99 17.22 -5.34 18.78
N MET A 100 17.77 -4.13 18.71
CA MET A 100 17.54 -3.11 19.76
C MET A 100 16.24 -2.38 19.47
N ARG A 101 15.45 -2.05 20.51
CA ARG A 101 14.15 -1.33 20.47
C ARG A 101 14.20 -0.08 19.56
N ARG A 102 14.08 -0.26 18.25
CA ARG A 102 13.78 0.82 17.31
C ARG A 102 12.28 0.92 17.22
N THR A 103 11.76 2.11 17.45
CA THR A 103 10.34 2.42 17.27
C THR A 103 10.18 3.12 15.93
N LEU A 104 9.20 2.69 15.14
CA LEU A 104 8.74 3.45 13.98
C LEU A 104 7.67 4.44 14.44
N THR A 105 7.96 5.72 14.32
CA THR A 105 6.97 6.80 14.48
C THR A 105 6.76 7.43 13.12
N VAL A 106 5.50 7.52 12.69
CA VAL A 106 5.12 8.15 11.42
C VAL A 106 4.29 9.39 11.72
N THR A 107 4.77 10.55 11.31
CA THR A 107 4.08 11.82 11.43
C THR A 107 3.78 12.34 10.03
N PHE A 108 2.52 12.68 9.77
CA PHE A 108 2.10 13.22 8.47
C PHE A 108 1.84 14.70 8.58
N LEU A 109 2.59 15.48 7.80
CA LEU A 109 2.27 16.88 7.53
C LEU A 109 1.71 16.95 6.11
N ILE A 110 0.41 17.18 5.98
CA ILE A 110 -0.30 17.16 4.70
C ILE A 110 -0.70 18.58 4.34
N LEU A 111 -0.12 19.10 3.27
CA LEU A 111 -0.58 20.34 2.66
C LEU A 111 -1.69 20.04 1.65
N ARG A 112 -2.89 20.57 1.89
CA ARG A 112 -3.94 20.62 0.88
C ARG A 112 -4.02 22.03 0.36
N LYS A 113 -3.79 22.24 -0.94
CA LYS A 113 -4.23 23.49 -1.56
C LYS A 113 -5.76 23.54 -1.46
N PRO A 114 -6.36 24.70 -1.14
CA PRO A 114 -7.80 24.84 -1.27
C PRO A 114 -8.19 24.46 -2.70
N LEU A 115 -9.31 23.75 -2.86
CA LEU A 115 -9.87 23.49 -4.17
C LEU A 115 -10.11 24.87 -4.82
N SER A 116 -9.27 25.24 -5.79
CA SER A 116 -9.53 26.38 -6.65
C SER A 116 -10.70 25.97 -7.55
N GLY A 117 -11.91 26.36 -7.15
CA GLY A 117 -13.12 26.15 -7.95
C GLY A 117 -13.16 27.09 -9.16
N PRO A 118 -14.06 26.85 -10.13
CA PRO A 118 -14.90 27.93 -10.62
C PRO A 118 -15.84 28.44 -9.50
#